data_AF-A0A2V9RUG6-F1
#
_entry.id   AF-A0A2V9RUG6-F1
#
_cell.length_a   1.000
_cell.length_b   1.000
_cell.length_c   1.000
_cell.angle_alpha   90.00
_cell.angle_beta   90.00
_cell.angle_gamma   90.00
#
_symmetry.space_group_name_H-M   'P 1'
#
loop_
_entity.id
_entity.type
_entity.pdbx_description
1 polymer ?
#
loop_
_entity_poly.entity_id
_entity_poly.type
_entity_poly.pdbx_seq_one_letter_code
_entity_poly.pdbx_strand_id
1 'polypeptide(L)'
;MILTITLVLISVGSLLVLLYAARGQSAPFRKLDDMVHELRPVDLAAFRNLMDPEEEKFLQGNLSPADFRVLQGERLRAAVDYVSVTRRNAAVLLRMGEAAARSENAEIVLSGRRLMYNAYRLRLYAPLVIAMLLLRVVLPNARFSPRRLLEQYQSLSSAASLVARVQYPTYAARLSAVL
;
A
#
# COMPACT_ATOMS: atom_id res chain seq x y z
N MET A 1 -2.58 34.11 13.74
CA MET A 1 -1.32 33.42 13.41
C MET A 1 -1.45 31.91 13.46
N ILE A 2 -1.97 31.30 14.53
CA ILE A 2 -2.12 29.84 14.61
C ILE A 2 -3.06 29.32 13.50
N LEU A 3 -4.25 29.93 13.32
CA LEU A 3 -5.20 29.55 12.27
C LEU A 3 -4.62 29.62 10.85
N THR A 4 -3.85 30.67 10.55
CA THR A 4 -3.22 30.85 9.23
C THR A 4 -2.12 29.82 8.99
N ILE A 5 -1.32 29.49 10.00
CA ILE A 5 -0.31 28.43 9.91
C ILE A 5 -0.97 27.06 9.67
N THR A 6 -2.06 26.75 10.38
CA THR A 6 -2.79 25.49 10.20
C THR A 6 -3.39 25.37 8.78
N LEU A 7 -4.01 26.43 8.26
CA LEU A 7 -4.57 26.44 6.90
C LEU A 7 -3.50 26.26 5.82
N VAL A 8 -2.34 26.90 5.99
CA VAL A 8 -1.21 26.75 5.05
C VAL A 8 -0.69 25.31 5.07
N LEU A 9 -0.52 24.70 6.25
CA LEU A 9 -0.08 23.31 6.39
C LEU A 9 -1.05 22.32 5.71
N ILE A 10 -2.36 22.51 5.90
CA ILE A 10 -3.38 21.67 5.26
C ILE A 10 -3.34 21.84 3.73
N SER A 11 -3.21 23.07 3.24
CA SER A 11 -3.20 23.36 1.81
C SER A 11 -1.96 22.77 1.12
N VAL A 12 -0.78 22.97 1.71
CA VAL A 12 0.48 22.41 1.21
C VAL A 12 0.44 20.88 1.28
N GLY A 13 -0.07 20.30 2.37
CA GLY A 13 -0.26 18.85 2.49
C GLY A 13 -1.17 18.29 1.41
N SER A 14 -2.30 18.95 1.16
CA SER A 14 -3.26 18.56 0.12
C SER A 14 -2.65 18.64 -1.28
N LEU A 15 -1.90 19.72 -1.56
CA LEU A 15 -1.19 19.90 -2.83
C LEU A 15 -0.13 18.81 -3.05
N LEU A 16 0.64 18.46 -2.01
CA LEU A 16 1.64 17.39 -2.08
C LEU A 16 0.99 16.03 -2.35
N VAL A 17 -0.16 15.73 -1.73
CA VAL A 17 -0.93 14.51 -1.99
C VAL A 17 -1.39 14.45 -3.44
N LEU A 18 -1.90 15.56 -3.99
CA LEU A 18 -2.36 15.63 -5.38
C LEU A 18 -1.20 15.47 -6.38
N LEU A 19 -0.08 16.17 -6.17
CA LEU A 19 1.10 16.05 -7.03
C LEU A 19 1.71 14.65 -7.00
N TYR A 20 1.69 14.00 -5.83
CA TYR A 20 2.19 12.65 -5.67
C TYR A 20 1.29 11.60 -6.30
N ALA A 21 -0.03 11.81 -6.25
CA ALA A 21 -1.01 10.97 -6.96
C ALA A 21 -0.87 11.11 -8.48
N ALA A 22 -0.67 12.32 -8.99
CA ALA A 22 -0.53 12.60 -10.41
C ALA A 22 0.75 12.02 -11.05
N ARG A 23 1.88 12.01 -10.32
CA ARG A 23 3.18 11.48 -10.81
C ARG A 23 3.17 10.00 -11.21
N GLY A 24 2.14 9.24 -10.84
CA GLY A 24 2.01 7.83 -11.21
C GLY A 24 1.50 7.55 -12.63
N GLN A 25 1.11 8.56 -13.41
CA GLN A 25 0.36 8.37 -14.66
C GLN A 25 1.20 8.30 -15.96
N SER A 26 2.50 8.65 -15.93
CA SER A 26 3.19 9.08 -17.16
C SER A 26 3.99 8.04 -17.96
N ALA A 27 3.91 6.73 -17.70
CA ALA A 27 4.62 5.74 -18.53
C ALA A 27 3.64 4.80 -19.26
N PRO A 28 3.58 4.83 -20.60
CA PRO A 28 2.72 3.95 -21.37
C PRO A 28 3.35 2.55 -21.45
N PHE A 29 2.89 1.64 -20.58
CA PHE A 29 3.17 0.21 -20.73
C PHE A 29 2.15 -0.42 -21.68
N ARG A 30 2.64 -1.13 -22.70
CA ARG A 30 1.82 -1.65 -23.81
C ARG A 30 1.45 -3.13 -23.64
N LYS A 31 2.01 -3.84 -22.64
CA LYS A 31 1.73 -5.25 -22.33
C LYS A 31 1.55 -5.47 -20.82
N LEU A 32 0.55 -6.27 -20.45
CA LEU A 32 0.26 -6.62 -19.05
C LEU A 32 1.44 -7.40 -18.41
N ASP A 33 2.17 -8.17 -19.23
CA ASP A 33 3.34 -8.96 -18.82
C ASP A 33 4.45 -8.10 -18.19
N ASP A 34 4.77 -6.97 -18.82
CA ASP A 34 5.78 -6.04 -18.30
C ASP A 34 5.35 -5.45 -16.95
N MET A 35 4.04 -5.26 -16.77
CA MET A 35 3.47 -4.69 -15.55
C MET A 35 3.49 -5.70 -14.40
N VAL A 36 3.18 -6.97 -14.66
CA VAL A 36 3.25 -8.02 -13.62
C VAL A 36 4.68 -8.17 -13.09
N HIS A 37 5.70 -8.00 -13.93
CA HIS A 37 7.10 -8.02 -13.50
C HIS A 37 7.52 -6.83 -12.62
N GLU A 38 6.76 -5.74 -12.62
CA GLU A 38 7.01 -4.61 -11.72
C GLU A 38 6.43 -4.81 -10.31
N LEU A 39 5.53 -5.79 -10.13
CA LEU A 39 4.99 -6.13 -8.82
C LEU A 39 6.09 -6.73 -7.95
N ARG A 40 6.25 -6.18 -6.75
CA ARG A 40 7.18 -6.70 -5.75
C ARG A 40 6.42 -7.58 -4.77
N PRO A 41 6.95 -8.73 -4.35
CA PRO A 41 6.31 -9.55 -3.34
C PRO A 41 6.19 -8.77 -2.02
N VAL A 42 5.08 -8.97 -1.31
CA VAL A 42 4.82 -8.38 0.01
C VAL A 42 4.40 -9.50 0.95
N ASP A 43 5.24 -9.85 1.91
CA ASP A 43 4.90 -10.84 2.93
C ASP A 43 3.95 -10.23 3.96
N LEU A 44 2.67 -10.51 3.78
CA LEU A 44 1.60 -10.03 4.63
C LEU A 44 1.58 -10.68 6.01
N ALA A 45 2.09 -11.90 6.14
CA ALA A 45 2.19 -12.59 7.42
C ALA A 45 3.29 -11.93 8.27
N ALA A 46 4.44 -11.66 7.66
CA ALA A 46 5.53 -10.92 8.30
C ALA A 46 5.11 -9.51 8.69
N PHE A 47 4.42 -8.76 7.81
CA PHE A 47 3.90 -7.44 8.14
C PHE A 47 2.88 -7.48 9.29
N ARG A 48 2.00 -8.47 9.33
CA ARG A 48 1.02 -8.63 10.42
C ARG A 48 1.72 -8.91 11.75
N ASN A 49 2.71 -9.81 11.74
CA ASN A 49 3.51 -10.11 12.92
C ASN A 49 4.28 -8.88 13.40
N LEU A 50 4.89 -8.14 12.46
CA LEU A 50 5.63 -6.92 12.74
C LEU A 50 4.77 -5.85 13.43
N MET A 51 3.47 -5.82 13.14
CA MET A 51 2.51 -4.85 13.68
C MET A 51 1.62 -5.41 14.81
N ASP A 52 1.93 -6.60 15.34
CA ASP A 52 1.12 -7.22 16.38
C ASP A 52 1.24 -6.45 17.72
N PRO A 53 0.12 -5.97 18.30
CA PRO A 53 0.13 -5.27 19.58
C PRO A 53 0.50 -6.17 20.76
N GLU A 54 0.26 -7.49 20.70
CA GLU A 54 0.64 -8.40 21.77
C GLU A 54 2.16 -8.61 21.79
N GLU A 55 2.78 -8.70 20.61
CA GLU A 55 4.25 -8.71 20.46
C GLU A 55 4.86 -7.43 21.04
N GLU A 56 4.25 -6.27 20.79
CA GLU A 56 4.71 -5.00 21.36
C GLU A 56 4.64 -4.97 22.90
N LYS A 57 3.53 -5.43 23.49
CA LYS A 57 3.39 -5.54 24.96
C LYS A 57 4.43 -6.49 25.55
N PHE A 58 4.66 -7.62 24.87
CA PHE A 58 5.68 -8.58 25.29
C PHE A 58 7.07 -7.95 25.31
N LEU A 59 7.47 -7.25 24.24
CA LEU A 59 8.76 -6.56 24.19
C LEU A 59 8.86 -5.45 25.24
N GLN A 60 7.78 -4.70 25.47
CA GLN A 60 7.77 -3.64 26.48
C GLN A 60 7.96 -4.18 27.91
N GLY A 61 7.45 -5.38 28.20
CA GLY A 61 7.60 -6.04 29.50
C GLY A 61 8.95 -6.74 29.71
N ASN A 62 9.65 -7.09 28.63
CA ASN A 62 10.88 -7.90 28.70
C ASN A 62 12.16 -7.14 28.37
N LEU A 63 12.08 -5.94 27.79
CA LEU A 63 13.24 -5.13 27.42
C LEU A 63 13.41 -3.91 28.30
N SER A 64 14.64 -3.42 28.40
CA SER A 64 14.89 -2.10 28.97
C SER A 64 14.18 -1.03 28.11
N PRO A 65 13.79 0.12 28.70
CA PRO A 65 13.17 1.19 27.92
C PRO A 65 14.05 1.70 26.77
N ALA A 66 15.38 1.58 26.87
CA ALA A 66 16.30 1.98 25.81
C ALA A 66 16.28 0.97 24.64
N ASP A 67 16.40 -0.32 24.95
CA ASP A 67 16.40 -1.38 23.93
C ASP A 67 15.05 -1.49 23.24
N PHE A 68 13.96 -1.35 24.00
CA PHE A 68 12.62 -1.29 23.45
C PHE A 68 12.47 -0.16 22.43
N ARG A 69 12.97 1.04 22.72
CA ARG A 69 12.87 2.18 21.78
C ARG A 69 13.64 1.94 20.50
N VAL A 70 14.84 1.37 20.58
CA VAL A 70 15.64 1.05 19.39
C VAL A 70 14.94 0.00 18.54
N LEU A 71 14.52 -1.12 19.14
CA LEU A 71 13.83 -2.19 18.45
C LEU A 71 12.50 -1.73 17.84
N GLN A 72 11.73 -0.93 18.59
CA GLN A 72 10.47 -0.38 18.10
C GLN A 72 10.69 0.58 16.92
N GLY A 73 11.76 1.37 16.94
CA GLY A 73 12.17 2.19 15.80
C GLY A 73 12.43 1.36 14.54
N GLU A 74 13.21 0.28 14.66
CA GLU A 74 13.47 -0.64 13.54
C GLU A 74 12.18 -1.32 13.04
N ARG A 75 11.31 -1.76 13.96
CA ARG A 75 10.00 -2.34 13.59
C ARG A 75 9.15 -1.39 12.77
N LEU A 76 9.09 -0.11 13.17
CA LEU A 76 8.31 0.90 12.47
C LEU A 76 8.92 1.29 11.11
N ARG A 77 10.25 1.34 11.00
CA ARG A 77 10.92 1.56 9.70
C ARG A 77 10.66 0.41 8.73
N ALA A 78 10.78 -0.83 9.20
CA ALA A 78 10.42 -2.00 8.40
C ALA A 78 8.95 -1.92 7.96
N ALA A 79 8.02 -1.54 8.85
CA ALA A 79 6.62 -1.35 8.49
C ALA A 79 6.43 -0.28 7.40
N VAL A 80 7.17 0.84 7.47
CA VAL A 80 7.17 1.87 6.41
C VAL A 80 7.61 1.31 5.06
N ASP A 81 8.62 0.44 5.03
CA ASP A 81 9.07 -0.21 3.79
C ASP A 81 7.99 -1.12 3.20
N TYR A 82 7.33 -1.94 4.02
CA TYR A 82 6.18 -2.76 3.58
C TYR A 82 5.06 -1.91 2.97
N VAL A 83 4.69 -0.81 3.62
CA VAL A 83 3.64 0.11 3.11
C VAL A 83 4.10 0.81 1.82
N SER A 84 5.39 1.13 1.71
CA SER A 84 5.97 1.76 0.52
C SER A 84 5.97 0.83 -0.69
N VAL A 85 6.32 -0.43 -0.50
CA VAL A 85 6.23 -1.48 -1.53
C VAL A 85 4.78 -1.70 -1.95
N THR A 86 3.88 -1.81 -0.97
CA THR A 86 2.43 -1.95 -1.19
C THR A 86 1.86 -0.80 -2.04
N ARG A 87 2.26 0.45 -1.74
CA ARG A 87 1.89 1.64 -2.52
C ARG A 87 2.44 1.61 -3.95
N ARG A 88 3.65 1.08 -4.14
CA ARG A 88 4.24 0.90 -5.48
C ARG A 88 3.46 -0.14 -6.28
N ASN A 89 3.12 -1.29 -5.69
CA ASN A 89 2.29 -2.29 -6.33
C ASN A 89 0.91 -1.73 -6.72
N ALA A 90 0.30 -0.92 -5.86
CA ALA A 90 -0.96 -0.24 -6.17
C ALA A 90 -0.88 0.63 -7.43
N ALA A 91 0.30 1.21 -7.73
CA ALA A 91 0.51 1.98 -8.95
C ALA A 91 0.44 1.12 -10.20
N VAL A 92 1.08 -0.04 -10.16
CA VAL A 92 1.08 -1.03 -11.22
C VAL A 92 -0.33 -1.56 -11.43
N LEU A 93 -1.01 -1.95 -10.35
CA LEU A 93 -2.39 -2.46 -10.38
C LEU A 93 -3.39 -1.44 -10.92
N LEU A 94 -3.23 -0.16 -10.58
CA LEU A 94 -4.08 0.91 -11.13
C LEU A 94 -4.00 0.95 -12.65
N ARG A 95 -2.77 0.92 -13.20
CA ARG A 95 -2.56 0.92 -14.64
C ARG A 95 -3.08 -0.37 -15.31
N MET A 96 -2.94 -1.52 -14.64
CA MET A 96 -3.54 -2.78 -15.14
C MET A 96 -5.06 -2.67 -15.22
N GLY A 97 -5.69 -2.04 -14.22
CA GLY A 97 -7.13 -1.76 -14.23
C GLY A 97 -7.55 -0.78 -15.33
N GLU A 98 -6.75 0.24 -15.62
CA GLU A 98 -6.97 1.18 -16.73
C GLU A 98 -6.88 0.47 -18.10
N ALA A 99 -5.92 -0.45 -18.26
CA ALA A 99 -5.81 -1.28 -19.46
C ALA A 99 -7.02 -2.23 -19.61
N ALA A 100 -7.44 -2.87 -18.51
CA ALA A 100 -8.61 -3.75 -18.48
C ALA A 100 -9.93 -3.00 -18.76
N ALA A 101 -10.04 -1.74 -18.35
CA ALA A 101 -11.21 -0.90 -18.62
C ALA A 101 -11.40 -0.55 -20.11
N ARG A 102 -10.39 -0.77 -20.95
CA ARG A 102 -10.45 -0.59 -22.41
C ARG A 102 -10.79 -1.87 -23.16
N SER A 103 -11.05 -2.98 -22.45
CA SER A 103 -11.42 -4.26 -23.03
C SER A 103 -12.87 -4.24 -23.58
N GLU A 104 -13.13 -5.04 -24.60
CA GLU A 104 -14.47 -5.22 -25.17
C GLU A 104 -15.37 -6.12 -24.29
N ASN A 105 -14.78 -6.89 -23.37
CA ASN A 105 -15.51 -7.77 -22.46
C ASN A 105 -15.96 -7.03 -21.18
N ALA A 106 -17.28 -6.98 -20.96
CA ALA A 106 -17.90 -6.33 -19.81
C ALA A 106 -17.42 -6.86 -18.44
N GLU A 107 -17.12 -8.15 -18.32
CA GLU A 107 -16.62 -8.76 -17.08
C GLU A 107 -15.21 -8.28 -16.72
N ILE A 108 -14.36 -8.11 -17.75
CA ILE A 108 -13.00 -7.58 -17.62
C ILE A 108 -13.05 -6.09 -17.26
N VAL A 109 -13.98 -5.33 -17.83
CA VAL A 109 -14.18 -3.92 -17.50
C VAL A 109 -14.61 -3.75 -16.03
N LEU A 110 -15.55 -4.57 -15.54
CA LEU A 110 -16.00 -4.53 -14.14
C LEU A 110 -14.86 -4.87 -13.17
N SER A 111 -14.09 -5.90 -13.48
CA SER A 111 -12.93 -6.31 -12.70
C SER A 111 -11.83 -5.25 -12.70
N GLY A 112 -11.57 -4.63 -13.86
CA GLY A 112 -10.65 -3.50 -14.01
C GLY A 112 -11.07 -2.29 -13.18
N ARG A 113 -12.35 -1.91 -13.19
CA ARG A 113 -12.86 -0.81 -12.35
C ARG A 113 -12.71 -1.08 -10.85
N ARG A 114 -12.97 -2.31 -10.41
CA ARG A 114 -12.80 -2.71 -9.00
C ARG A 114 -11.33 -2.66 -8.57
N LEU A 115 -10.43 -3.10 -9.45
CA LEU A 115 -8.98 -3.01 -9.27
C LEU A 115 -8.53 -1.55 -9.13
N MET A 116 -8.99 -0.67 -10.04
CA MET A 116 -8.70 0.77 -9.98
C MET A 116 -9.20 1.41 -8.69
N TYR A 117 -10.45 1.17 -8.28
CA TYR A 117 -11.04 1.75 -7.08
C TYR A 117 -10.24 1.43 -5.82
N ASN A 118 -9.89 0.15 -5.65
CA ASN A 118 -9.09 -0.27 -4.51
C ASN A 118 -7.66 0.29 -4.59
N ALA A 119 -7.09 0.42 -5.80
CA ALA A 119 -5.71 0.86 -5.99
C ALA A 119 -5.58 2.35 -5.67
N TYR A 120 -6.56 3.15 -6.07
CA TYR A 120 -6.68 4.55 -5.68
C TYR A 120 -6.77 4.70 -4.15
N ARG A 121 -7.65 3.95 -3.49
CA ARG A 121 -7.76 3.98 -2.03
C ARG A 121 -6.43 3.65 -1.35
N LEU A 122 -5.75 2.61 -1.80
CA LEU A 122 -4.46 2.21 -1.23
C LEU A 122 -3.39 3.31 -1.43
N ARG A 123 -3.35 3.96 -2.59
CA ARG A 123 -2.41 5.08 -2.85
C ARG A 123 -2.73 6.33 -2.04
N LEU A 124 -4.00 6.55 -1.68
CA LEU A 124 -4.41 7.66 -0.81
C LEU A 124 -4.10 7.37 0.66
N TYR A 125 -4.35 6.15 1.14
CA TYR A 125 -4.13 5.80 2.55
C TYR A 125 -2.67 5.46 2.89
N ALA A 126 -1.88 4.92 1.96
CA ALA A 126 -0.51 4.52 2.26
C ALA A 126 0.40 5.68 2.74
N PRO A 127 0.39 6.89 2.13
CA PRO A 127 1.12 8.04 2.65
C PRO A 127 0.68 8.45 4.06
N LEU A 128 -0.62 8.37 4.36
CA LEU A 128 -1.15 8.66 5.69
C LEU A 128 -0.63 7.64 6.72
N VAL A 129 -0.62 6.36 6.37
CA VAL A 129 -0.07 5.30 7.24
C VAL A 129 1.43 5.50 7.44
N ILE A 130 2.20 5.80 6.39
CA ILE A 130 3.64 6.10 6.50
C ILE A 130 3.86 7.29 7.43
N ALA A 131 3.11 8.39 7.26
CA ALA A 131 3.21 9.55 8.11
C ALA A 131 2.91 9.22 9.59
N MET A 132 1.89 8.40 9.85
CA MET A 132 1.56 7.92 11.19
C MET A 132 2.66 7.06 11.81
N LEU A 133 3.25 6.14 11.02
CA LEU A 133 4.35 5.28 11.47
C LEU A 133 5.61 6.10 11.77
N LEU A 134 5.96 7.05 10.90
CA LEU A 134 7.08 7.97 11.14
C LEU A 134 6.82 8.87 12.35
N LEU A 135 5.59 9.36 12.52
CA LEU A 135 5.20 10.12 13.69
C LEU A 135 5.33 9.28 14.95
N ARG A 136 5.06 7.98 14.92
CA ARG A 136 5.26 7.07 16.06
C ARG A 136 6.74 6.80 16.37
N VAL A 137 7.62 6.83 15.37
CA VAL A 137 9.08 6.82 15.61
C VAL A 137 9.52 8.05 16.40
N VAL A 138 8.90 9.21 16.13
CA VAL A 138 9.20 10.48 16.82
C VAL A 138 8.44 10.62 18.15
N LEU A 139 7.21 10.11 18.23
CA LEU A 139 6.26 10.21 19.33
C LEU A 139 5.73 8.80 19.70
N PRO A 140 6.47 8.04 20.52
CA PRO A 140 6.22 6.61 20.75
C PRO A 140 4.88 6.24 21.39
N ASN A 141 4.14 7.20 21.96
CA ASN A 141 2.87 6.93 22.66
C ASN A 141 1.62 6.93 21.76
N ALA A 142 1.75 7.10 20.44
CA ALA A 142 0.61 7.09 19.53
C ALA A 142 0.16 5.66 19.17
N ARG A 143 -1.14 5.34 19.32
CA ARG A 143 -1.75 4.03 18.97
C ARG A 143 -2.39 4.06 17.58
N PHE A 144 -2.11 3.07 16.73
CA PHE A 144 -2.67 2.95 15.36
C PHE A 144 -3.08 1.51 15.01
N SER A 145 -4.08 1.36 14.11
CA SER A 145 -4.58 0.06 13.63
C SER A 145 -4.28 -0.15 12.13
N PRO A 146 -3.30 -1.01 11.78
CA PRO A 146 -2.89 -1.28 10.39
C PRO A 146 -3.78 -2.32 9.67
N ARG A 147 -4.75 -2.91 10.36
CA ARG A 147 -5.63 -3.99 9.85
C ARG A 147 -6.35 -3.60 8.54
N ARG A 148 -6.75 -2.34 8.42
CA ARG A 148 -7.47 -1.81 7.25
C ARG A 148 -6.62 -1.76 5.97
N LEU A 149 -5.29 -1.63 6.10
CA LEU A 149 -4.37 -1.63 4.96
C LEU A 149 -4.18 -3.04 4.39
N LEU A 150 -4.07 -4.02 5.29
CA LEU A 150 -3.90 -5.43 4.97
C LEU A 150 -5.08 -5.97 4.15
N GLU A 151 -6.31 -5.71 4.60
CA GLU A 151 -7.55 -6.11 3.92
C GLU A 151 -7.66 -5.49 2.51
N GLN A 152 -7.23 -4.23 2.35
CA GLN A 152 -7.26 -3.55 1.05
C GLN A 152 -6.25 -4.12 0.07
N TYR A 153 -5.03 -4.45 0.52
CA TYR A 153 -4.03 -5.07 -0.33
C TYR A 153 -4.42 -6.51 -0.76
N GLN A 154 -4.98 -7.32 0.13
CA GLN A 154 -5.48 -8.65 -0.22
C GLN A 154 -6.62 -8.58 -1.24
N SER A 155 -7.57 -7.65 -1.06
CA SER A 155 -8.66 -7.44 -2.04
C SER A 155 -8.14 -6.98 -3.41
N LEU A 156 -7.05 -6.21 -3.44
CA LEU A 156 -6.39 -5.78 -4.67
C LEU A 156 -5.71 -6.90 -5.42
N SER A 157 -4.95 -7.70 -4.68
CA SER A 157 -4.17 -8.81 -5.22
C SER A 157 -5.07 -9.87 -5.87
N SER A 158 -6.17 -10.22 -5.23
CA SER A 158 -7.16 -11.18 -5.74
C SER A 158 -7.87 -10.67 -6.99
N ALA A 159 -8.29 -9.40 -7.02
CA ALA A 159 -8.89 -8.79 -8.21
C ALA A 159 -7.92 -8.74 -9.40
N ALA A 160 -6.63 -8.44 -9.17
CA ALA A 160 -5.61 -8.43 -10.20
C ALA A 160 -5.38 -9.83 -10.79
N SER A 161 -5.36 -10.86 -9.93
CA SER A 161 -5.20 -12.25 -10.35
C SER A 161 -6.31 -12.68 -11.30
N LEU A 162 -7.57 -12.30 -11.03
CA LEU A 162 -8.73 -12.60 -11.87
C LEU A 162 -8.63 -11.96 -13.25
N VAL A 163 -8.30 -10.67 -13.33
CA VAL A 163 -8.12 -9.95 -14.60
C VAL A 163 -7.04 -10.61 -15.45
N ALA A 164 -5.91 -10.98 -14.84
CA ALA A 164 -4.84 -11.66 -15.54
C ALA A 164 -5.27 -13.04 -16.07
N ARG A 165 -6.06 -13.82 -15.31
CA ARG A 165 -6.55 -15.14 -15.79
C ARG A 165 -7.40 -15.01 -17.05
N VAL A 166 -8.28 -14.00 -17.10
CA VAL A 166 -9.24 -13.83 -18.20
C VAL A 166 -8.59 -13.22 -19.43
N GLN A 167 -7.65 -12.27 -19.27
CA GLN A 167 -6.94 -11.69 -20.41
C GLN A 167 -5.82 -12.61 -20.93
N TYR A 168 -5.13 -13.35 -20.06
CA TYR A 168 -4.03 -14.24 -20.43
C TYR A 168 -3.93 -15.46 -19.48
N PRO A 169 -4.57 -16.60 -19.80
CA PRO A 169 -4.73 -17.74 -18.88
C PRO A 169 -3.41 -18.36 -18.39
N THR A 170 -2.32 -18.23 -19.16
CA THR A 170 -0.99 -18.76 -18.82
C THR A 170 -0.35 -18.08 -17.60
N TYR A 171 -0.83 -16.90 -17.20
CA TYR A 171 -0.20 -16.07 -16.16
C TYR A 171 -0.92 -16.08 -14.80
N ALA A 172 -2.11 -16.67 -14.76
CA ALA A 172 -2.92 -16.90 -13.57
C ALA A 172 -2.17 -17.56 -12.39
N ALA A 173 -1.21 -18.45 -12.70
CA ALA A 173 -0.46 -19.23 -11.73
C ALA A 173 0.76 -18.49 -11.14
N ARG A 174 1.29 -17.48 -11.84
CA ARG A 174 2.44 -16.69 -11.36
C ARG A 174 2.00 -15.61 -10.38
N LEU A 175 0.83 -15.03 -10.57
CA LEU A 175 0.25 -14.07 -9.62
C LEU A 175 -0.02 -14.70 -8.25
N SER A 176 -0.47 -15.96 -8.20
CA SER A 176 -0.63 -16.67 -6.91
C SER A 176 0.67 -17.02 -6.20
N ALA A 177 1.83 -16.91 -6.86
CA ALA A 177 3.14 -17.19 -6.27
C ALA A 177 3.89 -15.93 -5.81
N VAL A 178 3.51 -14.76 -6.32
CA VAL A 178 4.07 -13.44 -5.92
C VAL A 178 3.25 -12.78 -4.80
N LEU A 179 2.04 -13.30 -4.56
CA LEU A 179 1.05 -12.83 -3.59
C LEU A 179 0.89 -13.82 -2.43
#